data_AF-M4YQQ2-F1
#
_entry.id   AF-M4YQQ2-F1
#
_cell.length_a   1.000
_cell.length_b   1.000
_cell.length_c   1.000
_cell.angle_alpha   90.00
_cell.angle_beta   90.00
_cell.angle_gamma   90.00
#
_symmetry.space_group_name_H-M   'P 1'
#
loop_
_entity.id
_entity.type
_entity.pdbx_description
1 polymer ?
#
loop_
_entity_poly.entity_id
_entity_poly.type
_entity_poly.pdbx_seq_one_letter_code
_entity_poly.pdbx_strand_id
1 'polypeptide(L)'
;MFNILGEEALYLDIAPVFEKNLLALVKDDEKGIKFKEIMKKTDLSFMLNAVTEESCFIFKVPDECEPDDIQLMADVIIASLTEFGRAPVTVDGAEQKYRIIVSNNHEPELLGIHKTPGMSSMEVFKPIIEGWTAPGRYNTHFDN
;
A
#
# COMPACT_ATOMS: atom_id res chain seq x y z
N MET A 1 19.07 11.22 -1.28
CA MET A 1 19.30 12.60 -0.86
C MET A 1 18.27 13.47 -1.52
N PHE A 2 17.08 13.81 -0.93
CA PHE A 2 15.85 14.52 -1.46
C PHE A 2 15.92 16.08 -1.47
N ASN A 3 15.59 16.74 -2.59
CA ASN A 3 15.57 18.20 -2.82
C ASN A 3 14.18 18.73 -2.91
N ILE A 4 13.84 19.56 -1.95
CA ILE A 4 12.57 20.22 -1.91
C ILE A 4 12.86 21.68 -1.57
N LEU A 5 12.64 22.56 -2.56
CA LEU A 5 12.89 24.01 -2.53
C LEU A 5 14.36 24.48 -2.70
N GLY A 6 15.32 23.65 -3.14
CA GLY A 6 16.63 24.12 -3.61
C GLY A 6 17.88 23.20 -3.42
N GLU A 7 17.88 22.20 -2.54
CA GLU A 7 19.01 21.30 -2.17
C GLU A 7 18.90 19.77 -2.51
N GLU A 8 19.74 19.15 -3.37
CA GLU A 8 19.61 17.81 -4.06
C GLU A 8 18.76 16.59 -3.59
N ALA A 9 18.18 15.82 -4.60
CA ALA A 9 17.11 14.78 -4.51
C ALA A 9 17.36 13.25 -4.90
N LEU A 10 17.03 12.22 -4.07
CA LEU A 10 17.24 10.74 -4.24
C LEU A 10 16.44 9.89 -3.20
N TYR A 11 15.39 9.20 -3.69
CA TYR A 11 14.27 8.42 -3.09
C TYR A 11 13.41 7.87 -4.25
N LEU A 12 13.58 8.40 -5.47
CA LEU A 12 12.86 8.02 -6.70
C LEU A 12 13.06 6.56 -7.12
N ASP A 13 14.16 5.92 -6.73
CA ASP A 13 14.47 4.57 -7.19
C ASP A 13 13.86 3.46 -6.32
N ILE A 14 13.31 3.76 -5.13
CA ILE A 14 12.82 2.72 -4.21
C ILE A 14 11.68 1.92 -4.85
N ALA A 15 10.69 2.59 -5.42
CA ALA A 15 9.56 1.95 -6.10
C ALA A 15 10.02 1.12 -7.32
N PRO A 16 10.77 1.66 -8.31
CA PRO A 16 11.18 0.87 -9.48
C PRO A 16 12.18 -0.26 -9.13
N VAL A 17 13.04 -0.09 -8.12
CA VAL A 17 13.91 -1.18 -7.65
C VAL A 17 13.10 -2.28 -6.99
N PHE A 18 12.09 -1.93 -6.19
CA PHE A 18 11.18 -2.89 -5.59
C PHE A 18 10.41 -3.66 -6.66
N GLU A 19 9.80 -2.98 -7.63
CA GLU A 19 9.09 -3.58 -8.76
C GLU A 19 9.99 -4.56 -9.53
N LYS A 20 11.19 -4.11 -9.95
CA LYS A 20 12.13 -4.94 -10.71
C LYS A 20 12.49 -6.22 -9.95
N ASN A 21 12.81 -6.10 -8.66
CA ASN A 21 13.23 -7.23 -7.86
C ASN A 21 12.04 -8.16 -7.55
N LEU A 22 10.86 -7.60 -7.29
CA LEU A 22 9.63 -8.38 -7.11
C LEU A 22 9.32 -9.19 -8.37
N LEU A 23 9.33 -8.57 -9.55
CA LEU A 23 9.09 -9.26 -10.83
C LEU A 23 10.09 -10.40 -11.10
N ALA A 24 11.33 -10.27 -10.61
CA ALA A 24 12.35 -11.31 -10.72
C ALA A 24 12.11 -12.49 -9.77
N LEU A 25 11.39 -12.28 -8.67
CA LEU A 25 11.01 -13.34 -7.72
C LEU A 25 9.75 -14.09 -8.15
N VAL A 26 8.90 -13.47 -8.97
CA VAL A 26 7.65 -14.07 -9.44
C VAL A 26 7.92 -15.22 -10.41
N LYS A 27 7.41 -16.40 -10.07
CA LYS A 27 7.45 -17.63 -10.89
C LYS A 27 6.75 -17.43 -12.23
N ASP A 28 7.17 -18.17 -13.25
CA ASP A 28 6.53 -18.18 -14.57
C ASP A 28 5.38 -19.20 -14.67
N ASP A 29 4.59 -19.32 -13.60
CA ASP A 29 3.35 -20.12 -13.61
C ASP A 29 2.14 -19.27 -14.07
N GLU A 30 0.96 -19.90 -14.21
CA GLU A 30 -0.25 -19.21 -14.71
C GLU A 30 -0.59 -17.93 -13.91
N LYS A 31 -0.47 -18.00 -12.58
CA LYS A 31 -0.70 -16.86 -11.69
C LYS A 31 0.37 -15.78 -11.86
N GLY A 32 1.64 -16.18 -11.94
CA GLY A 32 2.76 -15.26 -12.12
C GLY A 32 2.77 -14.57 -13.48
N ILE A 33 2.36 -15.26 -14.56
CA ILE A 33 2.18 -14.65 -15.88
C ILE A 33 1.08 -13.59 -15.80
N LYS A 34 -0.08 -13.91 -15.21
CA LYS A 34 -1.18 -12.96 -15.04
C LYS A 34 -0.78 -11.75 -14.18
N PHE A 35 -0.03 -11.98 -13.10
CA PHE A 35 0.55 -10.92 -12.27
C PHE A 35 1.44 -9.98 -13.08
N LYS A 36 2.37 -10.54 -13.88
CA LYS A 36 3.30 -9.75 -14.72
C LYS A 36 2.55 -8.90 -15.75
N GLU A 37 1.44 -9.39 -16.31
CA GLU A 37 0.60 -8.60 -17.24
C GLU A 37 -0.12 -7.44 -16.52
N ILE A 38 -0.65 -7.65 -15.33
CA ILE A 38 -1.28 -6.58 -14.52
C ILE A 38 -0.24 -5.52 -14.14
N MET A 39 0.96 -5.95 -13.73
CA MET A 39 2.05 -5.06 -13.33
C MET A 39 2.46 -4.08 -14.43
N LYS A 40 2.43 -4.46 -15.71
CA LYS A 40 2.77 -3.54 -16.83
C LYS A 40 1.88 -2.31 -16.91
N LYS A 41 0.68 -2.37 -16.34
CA LYS A 41 -0.29 -1.29 -16.32
C LYS A 41 -0.48 -0.70 -14.91
N THR A 42 0.29 -1.18 -13.94
CA THR A 42 0.15 -0.80 -12.54
C THR A 42 1.15 0.29 -12.20
N ASP A 43 0.69 1.38 -11.60
CA ASP A 43 1.60 2.41 -11.10
C ASP A 43 2.04 2.05 -9.67
N LEU A 44 3.34 1.78 -9.49
CA LEU A 44 3.92 1.56 -8.17
C LEU A 44 4.52 2.85 -7.60
N SER A 45 4.13 3.19 -6.38
CA SER A 45 4.70 4.32 -5.65
C SER A 45 5.16 3.92 -4.24
N PHE A 46 6.10 4.70 -3.69
CA PHE A 46 6.66 4.48 -2.36
C PHE A 46 6.44 5.70 -1.46
N MET A 47 5.95 5.47 -0.26
CA MET A 47 5.75 6.49 0.77
C MET A 47 6.32 6.02 2.11
N LEU A 48 7.13 6.84 2.76
CA LEU A 48 7.57 6.62 4.13
C LEU A 48 6.63 7.39 5.06
N ASN A 49 5.99 6.69 5.99
CA ASN A 49 5.24 7.34 7.06
C ASN A 49 6.22 7.88 8.10
N ALA A 50 6.37 9.21 8.17
CA ALA A 50 7.31 9.86 9.08
C ALA A 50 6.97 9.68 10.57
N VAL A 51 5.74 9.29 10.92
CA VAL A 51 5.31 9.10 12.31
C VAL A 51 5.49 7.66 12.77
N THR A 52 5.15 6.70 11.91
CA THR A 52 5.25 5.27 12.25
C THR A 52 6.52 4.61 11.74
N GLU A 53 7.33 5.33 10.96
CA GLU A 53 8.52 4.86 10.24
C GLU A 53 8.20 3.68 9.30
N GLU A 54 6.94 3.54 8.88
CA GLU A 54 6.48 2.46 8.02
C GLU A 54 6.72 2.76 6.53
N SER A 55 7.36 1.83 5.85
CA SER A 55 7.62 1.83 4.41
C SER A 55 6.39 1.33 3.63
N CYS A 56 5.67 2.22 2.96
CA CYS A 56 4.44 1.88 2.23
C CYS A 56 4.69 1.80 0.72
N PHE A 57 4.44 0.63 0.13
CA PHE A 57 4.38 0.43 -1.31
C PHE A 57 2.92 0.43 -1.77
N ILE A 58 2.58 1.26 -2.74
CA ILE A 58 1.21 1.45 -3.20
C ILE A 58 1.15 1.09 -4.68
N PHE A 59 0.48 -0.01 -4.97
CA PHE A 59 0.19 -0.53 -6.31
C PHE A 59 -1.18 0.00 -6.74
N LYS A 60 -1.18 0.94 -7.68
CA LYS A 60 -2.39 1.43 -8.32
C LYS A 60 -2.67 0.60 -9.56
N VAL A 61 -3.49 -0.43 -9.42
CA VAL A 61 -3.86 -1.33 -10.52
C VAL A 61 -4.93 -0.67 -11.40
N PRO A 62 -5.06 -1.08 -12.67
CA PRO A 62 -6.09 -0.55 -13.57
C PRO A 62 -7.50 -0.73 -13.02
N ASP A 63 -8.40 0.18 -13.40
CA ASP A 63 -9.81 0.14 -12.96
C ASP A 63 -10.58 -1.06 -13.51
N GLU A 64 -10.10 -1.67 -14.60
CA GLU A 64 -10.65 -2.92 -15.12
C GLU A 64 -10.29 -4.19 -14.30
N CYS A 65 -9.42 -4.08 -13.29
CA CYS A 65 -9.08 -5.21 -12.43
C CYS A 65 -10.22 -5.50 -11.46
N GLU A 66 -10.68 -6.74 -11.46
CA GLU A 66 -11.71 -7.24 -10.56
C GLU A 66 -11.14 -7.56 -9.17
N PRO A 67 -11.97 -7.72 -8.13
CA PRO A 67 -11.50 -8.10 -6.79
C PRO A 67 -10.65 -9.38 -6.77
N ASP A 68 -10.97 -10.36 -7.61
CA ASP A 68 -10.18 -11.59 -7.75
C ASP A 68 -8.77 -11.33 -8.32
N ASP A 69 -8.61 -10.33 -9.19
CA ASP A 69 -7.31 -9.92 -9.71
C ASP A 69 -6.48 -9.23 -8.62
N ILE A 70 -7.11 -8.39 -7.80
CA ILE A 70 -6.47 -7.74 -6.64
C ILE A 70 -6.02 -8.81 -5.63
N GLN A 71 -6.86 -9.81 -5.35
CA GLN A 71 -6.49 -10.90 -4.46
C GLN A 71 -5.34 -11.74 -5.04
N LEU A 72 -5.37 -12.02 -6.34
CA LEU A 72 -4.26 -12.70 -7.03
C LEU A 72 -2.96 -11.92 -6.90
N MET A 73 -3.00 -10.59 -7.06
CA MET A 73 -1.84 -9.72 -6.87
C MET A 73 -1.28 -9.85 -5.45
N ALA A 74 -2.13 -9.78 -4.44
CA ALA A 74 -1.73 -9.95 -3.05
C ALA A 74 -1.11 -11.33 -2.78
N ASP A 75 -1.74 -12.41 -3.27
CA ASP A 75 -1.26 -13.78 -3.08
C ASP A 75 0.13 -14.00 -3.70
N VAL A 76 0.33 -13.51 -4.94
CA VAL A 76 1.62 -13.64 -5.64
C VAL A 76 2.71 -12.84 -4.95
N ILE A 77 2.40 -11.64 -4.45
CA ILE A 77 3.35 -10.82 -3.69
C ILE A 77 3.75 -11.53 -2.39
N ILE A 78 2.78 -12.02 -1.62
CA ILE A 78 3.03 -12.72 -0.36
C ILE A 78 3.88 -13.98 -0.60
N ALA A 79 3.53 -14.77 -1.62
CA ALA A 79 4.28 -15.97 -1.97
C ALA A 79 5.74 -15.64 -2.34
N SER A 80 5.94 -14.61 -3.17
CA SER A 80 7.27 -14.18 -3.63
C SER A 80 8.14 -13.67 -2.46
N LEU A 81 7.56 -12.89 -1.55
CA LEU A 81 8.27 -12.38 -0.36
C LEU A 81 8.58 -13.50 0.65
N THR A 82 7.67 -14.45 0.81
CA THR A 82 7.88 -15.62 1.68
C THR A 82 9.03 -16.49 1.17
N GLU A 83 9.11 -16.71 -0.15
CA GLU A 83 10.19 -17.48 -0.77
C GLU A 83 11.53 -16.75 -0.73
N PHE A 84 11.53 -15.42 -0.82
CA PHE A 84 12.75 -14.62 -0.64
C PHE A 84 13.37 -14.78 0.76
N GLY A 85 12.55 -14.98 1.78
CA GLY A 85 13.00 -15.40 3.13
C GLY A 85 13.78 -14.34 3.91
N ARG A 86 13.72 -13.06 3.50
CA ARG A 86 14.37 -11.92 4.17
C ARG A 86 13.45 -10.70 4.16
N ALA A 87 13.74 -9.72 5.02
CA ALA A 87 13.01 -8.45 5.00
C ALA A 87 13.16 -7.75 3.64
N PRO A 88 12.05 -7.34 2.99
CA PRO A 88 12.10 -6.68 1.69
C PRO A 88 12.69 -5.27 1.75
N VAL A 89 12.69 -4.65 2.92
CA VAL A 89 13.28 -3.33 3.15
C VAL A 89 14.19 -3.40 4.36
N THR A 90 15.44 -2.97 4.17
CA THR A 90 16.43 -2.84 5.25
C THR A 90 17.13 -1.50 5.13
N VAL A 91 17.44 -0.87 6.26
CA VAL A 91 18.22 0.36 6.35
C VAL A 91 19.34 0.10 7.35
N ASP A 92 20.60 0.29 6.93
CA ASP A 92 21.80 -0.01 7.74
C ASP A 92 21.81 -1.41 8.38
N GLY A 93 21.22 -2.40 7.67
CA GLY A 93 21.11 -3.78 8.15
C GLY A 93 19.97 -4.04 9.14
N ALA A 94 19.21 -3.02 9.52
CA ALA A 94 18.00 -3.17 10.33
C ALA A 94 16.76 -3.35 9.45
N GLU A 95 15.92 -4.33 9.79
CA GLU A 95 14.65 -4.58 9.12
C GLU A 95 13.69 -3.40 9.32
N GLN A 96 13.04 -2.97 8.24
CA GLN A 96 12.05 -1.90 8.29
C GLN A 96 10.63 -2.47 8.29
N LYS A 97 9.74 -1.82 9.04
CA LYS A 97 8.31 -2.10 8.93
C LYS A 97 7.83 -1.67 7.56
N TYR A 98 7.04 -2.51 6.90
CA TYR A 98 6.50 -2.18 5.59
C TYR A 98 5.05 -2.60 5.44
N ARG A 99 4.37 -1.92 4.51
CA ARG A 99 3.02 -2.24 4.08
C ARG A 99 2.95 -2.22 2.57
N ILE A 100 2.21 -3.17 2.02
CA ILE A 100 1.87 -3.20 0.61
C ILE A 100 0.38 -2.97 0.48
N ILE A 101 0.00 -1.98 -0.31
CA ILE A 101 -1.39 -1.63 -0.60
C ILE A 101 -1.60 -1.88 -2.08
N VAL A 102 -2.61 -2.68 -2.42
CA VAL A 102 -3.05 -2.91 -3.79
C VAL A 102 -4.46 -2.32 -3.92
N SER A 103 -4.63 -1.37 -4.83
CA SER A 103 -5.88 -0.62 -5.00
C SER A 103 -6.06 -0.20 -6.45
N ASN A 104 -7.30 -0.07 -6.93
CA ASN A 104 -7.67 0.64 -8.15
C ASN A 104 -8.34 1.98 -7.79
N ASN A 105 -8.61 2.87 -8.76
CA ASN A 105 -9.37 4.10 -8.49
C ASN A 105 -10.86 3.80 -8.28
N HIS A 106 -11.33 2.67 -8.82
CA HIS A 106 -12.59 2.04 -8.49
C HIS A 106 -12.49 1.24 -7.17
N GLU A 107 -12.44 1.92 -6.01
CA GLU A 107 -13.00 1.33 -4.79
C GLU A 107 -14.51 1.63 -4.70
N PRO A 108 -15.42 0.73 -5.19
CA PRO A 108 -16.83 0.86 -4.79
C PRO A 108 -17.47 -0.39 -4.17
N GLU A 109 -16.75 -1.45 -3.77
CA GLU A 109 -17.43 -2.67 -3.25
C GLU A 109 -17.21 -2.99 -1.76
N LEU A 110 -16.09 -2.63 -1.14
CA LEU A 110 -15.94 -2.74 0.33
C LEU A 110 -16.68 -1.64 1.11
N LEU A 111 -17.27 -0.65 0.42
CA LEU A 111 -17.97 0.49 1.00
C LEU A 111 -19.49 0.52 0.75
N GLY A 112 -20.13 -0.58 0.31
CA GLY A 112 -21.53 -0.43 -0.07
C GLY A 112 -22.38 -1.61 -0.51
N ILE A 113 -22.10 -2.86 -0.10
CA ILE A 113 -23.04 -3.98 -0.40
C ILE A 113 -24.43 -3.78 0.28
N HIS A 114 -24.58 -2.80 1.18
CA HIS A 114 -25.87 -2.33 1.70
C HIS A 114 -26.02 -0.80 1.71
N LYS A 115 -25.73 -0.10 0.61
CA LYS A 115 -26.07 1.34 0.54
C LYS A 115 -27.58 1.54 0.49
N THR A 116 -28.15 2.06 1.57
CA THR A 116 -29.47 2.68 1.55
C THR A 116 -29.41 3.92 0.65
N PRO A 117 -30.35 4.11 -0.30
CA PRO A 117 -30.30 5.26 -1.21
C PRO A 117 -30.31 6.58 -0.42
N GLY A 118 -29.25 7.38 -0.54
CA GLY A 118 -29.16 8.73 0.04
C GLY A 118 -28.02 9.01 1.02
N MET A 119 -27.23 8.01 1.46
CA MET A 119 -26.06 8.23 2.32
C MET A 119 -24.75 8.08 1.56
N SER A 120 -23.93 9.15 1.55
CA SER A 120 -22.56 9.08 1.02
C SER A 120 -21.65 8.33 2.01
N SER A 121 -20.66 7.60 1.50
CA SER A 121 -19.69 6.84 2.31
C SER A 121 -18.97 7.69 3.36
N MET A 122 -18.86 9.01 3.14
CA MET A 122 -18.26 9.94 4.11
C MET A 122 -19.08 10.11 5.39
N GLU A 123 -20.40 9.87 5.39
CA GLU A 123 -21.19 9.93 6.63
C GLU A 123 -20.90 8.75 7.57
N VAL A 124 -20.54 7.59 7.03
CA VAL A 124 -20.20 6.39 7.82
C VAL A 124 -18.85 6.56 8.51
N PHE A 125 -17.88 7.21 7.85
CA PHE A 125 -16.54 7.47 8.42
C PHE A 125 -16.46 8.74 9.25
N LYS A 126 -17.46 9.62 9.15
CA LYS A 126 -17.49 10.89 9.88
C LYS A 126 -17.28 10.72 11.39
N PRO A 127 -17.89 9.76 12.10
CA PRO A 127 -17.66 9.58 13.54
C PRO A 127 -16.23 9.15 13.88
N ILE A 128 -15.57 8.39 13.00
CA ILE A 128 -14.19 7.94 13.19
C ILE A 128 -13.23 9.10 12.96
N ILE A 129 -13.45 9.87 11.89
CA ILE A 129 -12.64 11.05 11.53
C ILE A 129 -12.86 12.16 12.58
N GLU A 130 -14.09 12.41 13.01
CA GLU A 130 -14.40 13.32 14.11
C GLU A 130 -13.77 12.82 15.43
N GLY A 131 -13.73 11.51 15.68
CA GLY A 131 -13.05 10.92 16.82
C GLY A 131 -11.53 11.15 16.84
N TRP A 132 -10.90 11.25 15.67
CA TRP A 132 -9.46 11.54 15.54
C TRP A 132 -9.12 13.03 15.50
N THR A 133 -10.06 13.87 15.09
CA THR A 133 -9.84 15.31 14.89
C THR A 133 -10.49 16.20 15.96
N ALA A 134 -11.36 15.66 16.81
CA ALA A 134 -11.97 16.42 17.89
C ALA A 134 -10.93 16.79 18.96
N PRO A 135 -10.69 18.10 19.22
CA PRO A 135 -9.79 18.53 20.29
C PRO A 135 -10.47 18.28 21.64
N GLY A 136 -10.26 17.10 22.24
CA GLY A 136 -10.95 16.79 23.49
C GLY A 136 -10.73 15.44 24.17
N ARG A 137 -9.83 14.56 23.72
CA ARG A 137 -9.49 13.36 24.50
C ARG A 137 -7.98 13.20 24.69
N TYR A 138 -7.46 14.05 25.57
CA TYR A 138 -6.29 13.72 26.37
C TYR A 138 -6.60 12.40 27.12
N ASN A 139 -5.72 11.42 27.05
CA ASN A 139 -5.88 10.14 27.73
C ASN A 139 -5.72 10.36 29.24
N THR A 140 -6.81 10.37 30.02
CA THR A 140 -6.81 10.63 31.47
C THR A 140 -6.25 9.48 32.32
N HIS A 141 -5.53 8.53 31.72
CA HIS A 141 -4.87 7.42 32.41
C HIS A 141 -3.34 7.39 32.23
N PHE A 142 -2.74 8.49 31.80
CA PHE A 142 -1.31 8.73 32.03
C PHE A 142 -1.15 9.70 33.20
N ASP A 143 -1.30 9.19 34.42
CA ASP A 143 -0.69 9.78 35.62
C ASP A 143 -0.33 8.67 36.61
N ASN A 144 0.99 8.49 36.76
CA ASN A 144 1.79 7.73 37.75
C ASN A 144 1.72 6.20 37.79
#